data_AF-A0A6M3LEL1-F1
#
_entry.id   AF-A0A6M3LEL1-F1
#
_cell.length_a   1.000
_cell.length_b   1.000
_cell.length_c   1.000
_cell.angle_alpha   90.00
_cell.angle_beta   90.00
_cell.angle_gamma   90.00
#
_symmetry.space_group_name_H-M   'P 1'
#
loop_
_entity.id
_entity.type
_entity.pdbx_description
1 polymer ?
#
loop_
_entity_poly.entity_id
_entity_poly.type
_entity_poly.pdbx_seq_one_letter_code
_entity_poly.pdbx_strand_id
1 'polypeptide(L)'
;MRLEIHNAKVDTKPENDLLLITGDGRSLNKDLDRFLQFKSPHDVMSIGRSINVYPGRVRHWANVDGPECIWWAEHLPPKNDGKLPIRHTLGDVRGYDVDWDIIDEIKFAPDEEIKWHGTSSLFAVHVGLALGYGKIVLAGCPMDMKGHWFFPDDVGPRWNGESFIAWMEFAKTPEAKKVQSLSGYTKQILSESRNLIEKVEIGR
;
A
#
# COMPACT_ATOMS: atom_id res chain seq x y z
N MET A 1 -2.65 10.44 -8.59
CA MET A 1 -2.93 10.87 -7.21
C MET A 1 -1.62 11.13 -6.49
N ARG A 2 -1.53 12.15 -5.63
CA ARG A 2 -0.35 12.40 -4.76
C ARG A 2 -0.79 12.69 -3.33
N LEU A 3 0.02 12.25 -2.38
CA LEU A 3 -0.17 12.51 -0.96
C LEU A 3 0.89 13.47 -0.45
N GLU A 4 0.50 14.33 0.48
CA GLU A 4 1.43 15.09 1.30
C GLU A 4 1.18 14.83 2.79
N ILE A 5 2.22 15.01 3.58
CA ILE A 5 2.10 14.90 5.04
C ILE A 5 1.36 16.15 5.52
N HIS A 6 0.16 15.96 6.06
CA HIS A 6 -0.54 16.99 6.81
C HIS A 6 0.19 17.25 8.14
N ASN A 7 0.48 16.16 8.84
CA ASN A 7 1.10 16.17 10.16
C ASN A 7 1.91 14.90 10.40
N ALA A 8 3.07 15.02 11.04
CA ALA A 8 3.90 13.89 11.45
C ALA A 8 4.45 14.12 12.87
N LYS A 9 4.13 13.19 13.78
CA LYS A 9 4.53 13.22 15.20
C LYS A 9 5.84 12.49 15.46
N VAL A 10 6.38 11.80 14.44
CA VAL A 10 7.53 10.89 14.53
C VAL A 10 8.40 11.00 13.27
N ASP A 11 9.65 10.50 13.35
CA ASP A 11 10.53 10.40 12.19
C ASP A 11 10.10 9.26 11.26
N THR A 12 9.77 9.62 10.02
CA THR A 12 9.25 8.72 9.00
C THR A 12 10.29 8.32 7.95
N LYS A 13 11.56 8.76 8.09
CA LYS A 13 12.61 8.52 7.11
C LYS A 13 12.89 7.02 6.90
N PRO A 14 12.97 6.51 5.66
CA PRO A 14 13.33 5.13 5.38
C PRO A 14 14.64 4.68 6.06
N GLU A 15 14.65 3.47 6.60
CA GLU A 15 15.84 2.79 7.15
C GLU A 15 16.51 1.98 6.02
N ASN A 16 15.72 1.56 5.03
CA ASN A 16 16.16 0.87 3.83
C ASN A 16 15.50 1.49 2.58
N ASP A 17 16.12 1.35 1.41
CA ASP A 17 15.56 1.86 0.13
C ASP A 17 14.37 1.04 -0.37
N LEU A 18 14.30 -0.23 0.03
CA LEU A 18 13.24 -1.16 -0.35
C LEU A 18 12.14 -1.22 0.72
N LEU A 19 10.89 -1.02 0.30
CA LEU A 19 9.71 -1.22 1.11
C LEU A 19 8.96 -2.49 0.66
N LEU A 20 8.68 -3.38 1.60
CA LEU A 20 7.68 -4.43 1.45
C LEU A 20 6.34 -3.95 2.02
N ILE A 21 5.31 -3.90 1.17
CA ILE A 21 3.93 -3.63 1.58
C ILE A 21 3.17 -4.95 1.64
N THR A 22 2.54 -5.23 2.79
CA THR A 22 1.76 -6.45 3.01
C THR A 22 0.27 -6.12 3.14
N GLY A 23 -0.57 -6.76 2.34
CA GLY A 23 -2.03 -6.66 2.41
C GLY A 23 -2.68 -7.97 2.84
N ASP A 24 -4.00 -7.95 3.02
CA ASP A 24 -4.75 -9.07 3.59
C ASP A 24 -5.23 -10.11 2.57
N GLY A 25 -4.84 -10.03 1.31
CA GLY A 25 -5.25 -10.97 0.27
C GLY A 25 -4.83 -12.41 0.58
N ARG A 26 -5.62 -13.38 0.11
CA ARG A 26 -5.36 -14.82 0.24
C ARG A 26 -3.94 -15.23 -0.19
N SER A 27 -3.35 -14.51 -1.14
CA SER A 27 -2.00 -14.75 -1.65
C SER A 27 -0.86 -14.40 -0.67
N LEU A 28 -1.14 -13.73 0.45
CA LEU A 28 -0.12 -13.15 1.33
C LEU A 28 0.98 -14.13 1.74
N ASN A 29 0.64 -15.31 2.26
CA ASN A 29 1.64 -16.28 2.73
C ASN A 29 2.58 -16.71 1.59
N LYS A 30 2.02 -17.07 0.43
CA LYS A 30 2.79 -17.46 -0.75
C LYS A 30 3.66 -16.33 -1.30
N ASP A 31 3.13 -15.10 -1.27
CA ASP A 31 3.87 -13.92 -1.69
C ASP A 31 5.04 -13.61 -0.74
N LEU A 32 4.83 -13.75 0.57
CA LEU A 32 5.87 -13.61 1.59
C LEU A 32 6.96 -14.66 1.44
N ASP A 33 6.61 -15.94 1.29
CA ASP A 33 7.57 -17.02 1.09
C ASP A 33 8.48 -16.72 -0.11
N ARG A 34 7.91 -16.22 -1.20
CA ARG A 34 8.66 -15.80 -2.39
C ARG A 34 9.55 -14.60 -2.11
N PHE A 35 9.02 -13.57 -1.44
CA PHE A 35 9.77 -12.35 -1.16
C PHE A 35 10.97 -12.60 -0.23
N LEU A 36 10.77 -13.37 0.83
CA LEU A 36 11.80 -13.64 1.83
C LEU A 36 12.99 -14.44 1.27
N GLN A 37 12.80 -15.17 0.16
CA GLN A 37 13.90 -15.82 -0.56
C GLN A 37 14.93 -14.84 -1.13
N PHE A 38 14.55 -13.58 -1.40
CA PHE A 38 15.47 -12.57 -1.93
C PHE A 38 16.47 -12.06 -0.89
N LYS A 39 16.20 -12.24 0.42
CA LYS A 39 17.08 -11.84 1.54
C LYS A 39 17.62 -10.41 1.46
N SER A 40 16.90 -9.51 0.81
CA SER A 40 17.30 -8.11 0.66
C SER A 40 16.94 -7.34 1.94
N PRO A 41 17.79 -6.42 2.44
CA PRO A 41 17.40 -5.48 3.49
C PRO A 41 16.20 -4.64 3.04
N HIS A 42 15.19 -4.49 3.90
CA HIS A 42 13.95 -3.79 3.57
C HIS A 42 13.25 -3.32 4.85
N ASP A 43 12.44 -2.28 4.70
CA ASP A 43 11.42 -1.90 5.66
C ASP A 43 10.09 -2.60 5.33
N VAL A 44 9.18 -2.66 6.29
CA VAL A 44 7.85 -3.25 6.10
C VAL A 44 6.76 -2.26 6.48
N MET A 45 5.77 -2.14 5.59
CA MET A 45 4.49 -1.51 5.84
C MET A 45 3.38 -2.55 5.77
N SER A 46 2.71 -2.79 6.88
CA SER A 46 1.54 -3.68 6.93
C SER A 46 0.24 -2.90 6.85
N ILE A 47 -0.73 -3.47 6.14
CA ILE A 47 -2.08 -2.94 6.01
C ILE A 47 -3.02 -3.82 6.82
N GLY A 48 -3.80 -3.21 7.70
CA GLY A 48 -4.82 -3.93 8.45
C GLY A 48 -4.23 -5.10 9.26
N ARG A 49 -4.70 -6.32 8.98
CA ARG A 49 -4.35 -7.51 9.77
C ARG A 49 -3.08 -8.22 9.29
N SER A 50 -2.51 -7.81 8.17
CA SER A 50 -1.32 -8.44 7.59
C SER A 50 -0.08 -8.29 8.50
N ILE A 51 -0.13 -7.33 9.43
CA ILE A 51 0.87 -7.14 10.49
C ILE A 51 1.08 -8.38 11.37
N ASN A 52 0.10 -9.29 11.40
CA ASN A 52 0.18 -10.53 12.17
C ASN A 52 0.88 -11.67 11.44
N VAL A 53 1.18 -11.51 10.16
CA VAL A 53 1.73 -12.57 9.31
C VAL A 53 3.22 -12.37 9.05
N TYR A 54 3.69 -11.13 8.93
CA TYR A 54 5.11 -10.87 8.68
C TYR A 54 5.96 -11.27 9.90
N PRO A 55 7.00 -12.12 9.73
CA PRO A 55 7.75 -12.69 10.86
C PRO A 55 8.77 -11.72 11.47
N GLY A 56 9.13 -10.63 10.78
CA GLY A 56 10.13 -9.66 11.22
C GLY A 56 9.54 -8.36 11.80
N ARG A 57 10.37 -7.32 11.90
CA ARG A 57 9.93 -6.00 12.38
C ARG A 57 9.00 -5.36 11.34
N VAL A 58 7.84 -4.89 11.79
CA VAL A 58 6.97 -4.05 10.98
C VAL A 58 7.19 -2.61 11.42
N ARG A 59 7.70 -1.78 10.51
CA ARG A 59 8.04 -0.39 10.83
C ARG A 59 6.86 0.54 10.63
N HIS A 60 6.05 0.29 9.61
CA HIS A 60 4.91 1.11 9.25
C HIS A 60 3.63 0.28 9.31
N TRP A 61 2.55 0.89 9.74
CA TRP A 61 1.21 0.33 9.63
C TRP A 61 0.31 1.36 8.98
N ALA A 62 -0.42 0.97 7.95
CA ALA A 62 -1.25 1.88 7.16
C ALA A 62 -2.70 1.40 7.15
N ASN A 63 -3.61 2.35 7.33
CA ASN A 63 -5.03 2.11 7.08
C ASN A 63 -5.69 3.40 6.58
N VAL A 64 -6.46 3.26 5.51
CA VAL A 64 -7.10 4.40 4.83
C VAL A 64 -8.40 4.81 5.53
N ASP A 65 -9.07 3.85 6.16
CA ASP A 65 -10.32 4.03 6.91
C ASP A 65 -10.00 4.36 8.38
N GLY A 66 -9.31 5.48 8.58
CA GLY A 66 -8.76 5.91 9.87
C GLY A 66 -9.78 5.87 11.00
N PRO A 67 -10.91 6.59 10.89
CA PRO A 67 -11.94 6.65 11.94
C PRO A 67 -12.50 5.28 12.33
N GLU A 68 -12.71 4.38 11.35
CA GLU A 68 -13.24 3.03 11.54
C GLU A 68 -12.19 2.10 12.19
N CYS A 69 -10.91 2.46 12.10
CA CYS A 69 -9.79 1.64 12.53
C CYS A 69 -9.03 2.21 13.74
N ILE A 70 -9.54 3.26 14.39
CA ILE A 70 -8.95 3.87 15.60
C ILE A 70 -8.62 2.81 16.66
N TRP A 71 -9.56 1.89 16.93
CA TRP A 71 -9.33 0.86 17.95
C TRP A 71 -8.10 0.02 17.63
N TRP A 72 -7.90 -0.35 16.35
CA TRP A 72 -6.70 -1.06 15.93
C TRP A 72 -5.46 -0.20 16.12
N ALA A 73 -5.47 1.05 15.65
CA ALA A 73 -4.35 1.97 15.77
C ALA A 73 -3.90 2.20 17.22
N GLU A 74 -4.83 2.29 18.16
CA GLU A 74 -4.56 2.48 19.59
C GLU A 74 -4.09 1.18 20.29
N HIS A 75 -4.37 0.00 19.72
CA HIS A 75 -4.10 -1.30 20.34
C HIS A 75 -3.12 -2.18 19.54
N LEU A 76 -2.37 -1.60 18.60
CA LEU A 76 -1.33 -2.34 17.89
C LEU A 76 -0.29 -2.86 18.90
N PRO A 77 0.03 -4.17 18.88
CA PRO A 77 1.08 -4.69 19.76
C PRO A 77 2.45 -4.28 19.22
N PRO A 78 3.45 -4.05 20.10
CA PRO A 78 4.84 -3.96 19.68
C PRO A 78 5.26 -5.24 18.95
N LYS A 79 6.11 -5.13 17.93
CA LYS A 79 6.53 -6.30 17.11
C LYS A 79 8.02 -6.51 17.18
N ASN A 80 8.46 -7.71 17.60
CA ASN A 80 9.83 -8.25 17.55
C ASN A 80 10.96 -7.43 18.20
N ASP A 81 11.08 -6.13 17.95
CA ASP A 81 12.04 -5.21 18.53
C ASP A 81 11.48 -4.40 19.71
N GLY A 82 10.23 -4.68 20.11
CA GLY A 82 9.53 -3.99 21.19
C GLY A 82 9.04 -2.59 20.84
N LYS A 83 9.12 -2.15 19.57
CA LYS A 83 8.59 -0.87 19.11
C LYS A 83 7.22 -1.04 18.47
N LEU A 84 6.42 0.02 18.59
CA LEU A 84 5.19 0.17 17.83
C LEU A 84 5.51 0.57 16.39
N PRO A 85 4.75 0.08 15.39
CA PRO A 85 4.85 0.60 14.04
C PRO A 85 4.35 2.05 13.99
N ILE A 86 4.90 2.83 13.07
CA ILE A 86 4.42 4.17 12.72
C ILE A 86 3.06 4.03 12.02
N ARG A 87 2.02 4.65 12.56
CA ARG A 87 0.64 4.53 12.08
C ARG A 87 0.31 5.65 11.10
N HIS A 88 -0.10 5.28 9.90
CA HIS A 88 -0.44 6.19 8.81
C HIS A 88 -1.93 6.11 8.46
N THR A 89 -2.58 7.26 8.26
CA THR A 89 -3.95 7.33 7.74
C THR A 89 -4.22 8.60 6.91
N LEU A 90 -5.38 8.67 6.28
CA LEU A 90 -5.86 9.87 5.61
C LEU A 90 -6.60 10.78 6.59
N GLY A 91 -6.28 12.07 6.54
CA GLY A 91 -6.87 13.09 7.40
C GLY A 91 -6.41 13.03 8.87
N ASP A 92 -6.76 14.07 9.63
CA ASP A 92 -6.44 14.18 11.06
C ASP A 92 -7.33 13.23 11.89
N VAL A 93 -6.78 12.08 12.25
CA VAL A 93 -7.46 11.06 13.04
C VAL A 93 -6.63 10.75 14.29
N ARG A 94 -7.29 10.81 15.45
CA ARG A 94 -6.66 10.41 16.72
C ARG A 94 -6.15 8.98 16.66
N GLY A 95 -4.99 8.74 17.29
CA GLY A 95 -4.39 7.41 17.39
C GLY A 95 -3.39 7.11 16.29
N TYR A 96 -3.23 8.02 15.32
CA TYR A 96 -2.25 7.93 14.24
C TYR A 96 -1.05 8.84 14.48
N ASP A 97 0.11 8.43 13.97
CA ASP A 97 1.37 9.15 14.10
C ASP A 97 1.60 10.10 12.92
N VAL A 98 1.04 9.76 11.76
CA VAL A 98 1.16 10.51 10.51
C VAL A 98 -0.17 10.58 9.78
N ASP A 99 -0.58 11.80 9.48
CA ASP A 99 -1.82 12.14 8.81
C ASP A 99 -1.48 12.64 7.40
N TRP A 100 -2.18 12.14 6.39
CA TRP A 100 -1.92 12.43 4.98
C TRP A 100 -3.09 13.18 4.34
N ASP A 101 -2.76 14.20 3.54
CA ASP A 101 -3.70 14.91 2.68
C ASP A 101 -3.53 14.50 1.21
N ILE A 102 -4.63 14.57 0.46
CA ILE A 102 -4.65 14.34 -0.99
C ILE A 102 -4.51 15.68 -1.68
N ILE A 103 -3.40 15.89 -2.41
CA ILE A 103 -3.12 17.16 -3.08
C ILE A 103 -3.35 17.15 -4.59
N ASP A 104 -3.38 15.98 -5.19
CA ASP A 104 -3.73 15.83 -6.60
C ASP A 104 -4.60 14.60 -6.74
N GLU A 105 -5.81 14.77 -7.27
CA GLU A 105 -6.69 13.67 -7.59
C GLU A 105 -7.30 13.82 -8.98
N ILE A 106 -7.73 12.69 -9.54
CA ILE A 106 -8.60 12.65 -10.70
C ILE A 106 -9.99 13.04 -10.19
N LYS A 107 -10.39 14.28 -10.44
CA LYS A 107 -11.79 14.67 -10.31
C LYS A 107 -12.60 13.95 -11.38
N PHE A 108 -13.62 13.17 -11.00
CA PHE A 108 -14.54 12.60 -11.98
C PHE A 108 -15.58 13.64 -12.42
N ALA A 109 -15.82 14.68 -11.61
CA ALA A 109 -16.59 15.87 -11.98
C ALA A 109 -15.97 17.18 -11.44
N PRO A 110 -16.19 18.34 -12.11
CA PRO A 110 -15.60 19.63 -11.72
C PRO A 110 -15.87 20.06 -10.26
N ASP A 111 -17.08 19.77 -9.79
CA ASP A 111 -17.60 20.17 -8.47
C ASP A 111 -17.49 19.06 -7.41
N GLU A 112 -16.83 17.94 -7.76
CA GLU A 112 -16.64 16.84 -6.82
C GLU A 112 -15.60 17.22 -5.76
N GLU A 113 -15.95 16.97 -4.50
CA GLU A 113 -14.99 17.03 -3.39
C GLU A 113 -13.88 16.00 -3.62
N ILE A 114 -12.64 16.40 -3.31
CA ILE A 114 -11.49 15.48 -3.35
C ILE A 114 -11.76 14.36 -2.35
N LYS A 115 -11.79 13.12 -2.83
CA LYS A 115 -12.14 11.94 -2.04
C LYS A 115 -11.27 10.80 -2.49
N TRP A 116 -10.61 10.14 -1.54
CA TRP A 116 -9.78 8.98 -1.84
C TRP A 116 -10.50 7.94 -2.73
N HIS A 117 -9.99 7.77 -3.95
CA HIS A 117 -10.36 6.67 -4.82
C HIS A 117 -9.22 5.64 -4.92
N GLY A 118 -9.42 4.45 -4.34
CA GLY A 118 -8.46 3.36 -4.46
C GLY A 118 -8.53 2.36 -3.31
N THR A 119 -7.65 1.37 -3.37
CA THR A 119 -7.50 0.38 -2.30
C THR A 119 -6.55 0.89 -1.21
N SER A 120 -6.65 0.38 0.02
CA SER A 120 -5.69 0.69 1.09
C SER A 120 -4.24 0.33 0.70
N SER A 121 -4.05 -0.63 -0.22
CA SER A 121 -2.74 -0.93 -0.81
C SER A 121 -2.23 0.15 -1.75
N LEU A 122 -3.10 0.83 -2.51
CA LEU A 122 -2.69 1.98 -3.32
C LEU A 122 -2.33 3.17 -2.43
N PHE A 123 -3.08 3.37 -1.34
CA PHE A 123 -2.74 4.35 -0.30
C PHE A 123 -1.35 4.09 0.26
N ALA A 124 -1.08 2.86 0.71
CA ALA A 124 0.22 2.46 1.23
C ALA A 124 1.36 2.66 0.20
N VAL A 125 1.10 2.43 -1.09
CA VAL A 125 2.06 2.73 -2.17
C VAL A 125 2.37 4.23 -2.23
N HIS A 126 1.36 5.09 -2.21
CA HIS A 126 1.56 6.54 -2.23
C HIS A 126 2.29 7.04 -0.98
N VAL A 127 1.99 6.49 0.19
CA VAL A 127 2.74 6.75 1.43
C VAL A 127 4.21 6.37 1.23
N GLY A 128 4.51 5.16 0.75
CA GLY A 128 5.88 4.72 0.51
C GLY A 128 6.64 5.61 -0.48
N LEU A 129 5.99 6.03 -1.57
CA LEU A 129 6.58 6.95 -2.54
C LEU A 129 6.88 8.33 -1.93
N ALA A 130 5.95 8.87 -1.15
CA ALA A 130 6.10 10.18 -0.51
C ALA A 130 7.17 10.18 0.59
N LEU A 131 7.35 9.05 1.28
CA LEU A 131 8.45 8.85 2.25
C LEU A 131 9.82 8.70 1.57
N GLY A 132 9.87 8.56 0.24
CA GLY A 132 11.12 8.52 -0.53
C GLY A 132 11.70 7.13 -0.76
N TYR A 133 10.93 6.04 -0.57
CA TYR A 133 11.40 4.70 -0.91
C TYR A 133 11.68 4.58 -2.42
N GLY A 134 12.85 4.05 -2.78
CA GLY A 134 13.26 3.85 -4.16
C GLY A 134 12.59 2.66 -4.84
N LYS A 135 12.22 1.63 -4.06
CA LYS A 135 11.55 0.41 -4.54
C LYS A 135 10.45 -0.04 -3.60
N ILE A 136 9.33 -0.47 -4.16
CA ILE A 136 8.18 -0.97 -3.41
C ILE A 136 7.76 -2.32 -3.98
N VAL A 137 7.59 -3.32 -3.11
CA VAL A 137 7.05 -4.63 -3.46
C VAL A 137 5.78 -4.91 -2.67
N LEU A 138 4.72 -5.33 -3.36
CA LEU A 138 3.42 -5.66 -2.80
C LEU A 138 3.28 -7.18 -2.66
N ALA A 139 2.95 -7.63 -1.45
CA ALA A 139 2.60 -9.01 -1.11
C ALA A 139 1.17 -9.04 -0.54
N GLY A 140 0.34 -10.00 -0.95
CA GLY A 140 -1.03 -10.10 -0.44
C GLY A 140 -1.93 -8.93 -0.88
N CYS A 141 -1.60 -8.25 -1.98
CA CYS A 141 -2.40 -7.15 -2.54
C CYS A 141 -2.92 -7.48 -3.95
N PRO A 142 -3.64 -8.59 -4.17
CA PRO A 142 -3.88 -9.12 -5.52
C PRO A 142 -4.95 -8.38 -6.33
N MET A 143 -5.84 -7.61 -5.70
CA MET A 143 -7.07 -7.10 -6.35
C MET A 143 -7.89 -8.19 -7.06
N ASP A 144 -7.91 -9.40 -6.53
CA ASP A 144 -8.77 -10.48 -7.01
C ASP A 144 -9.91 -10.77 -6.02
N MET A 145 -10.79 -11.70 -6.37
CA MET A 145 -11.96 -12.05 -5.56
C MET A 145 -11.72 -13.27 -4.66
N LYS A 146 -10.47 -13.63 -4.34
CA LYS A 146 -10.14 -14.88 -3.62
C LYS A 146 -10.20 -14.80 -2.09
N GLY A 147 -10.69 -13.71 -1.53
CA GLY A 147 -10.83 -13.57 -0.09
C GLY A 147 -9.61 -13.01 0.63
N HIS A 148 -9.79 -12.81 1.93
CA HIS A 148 -8.71 -12.52 2.85
C HIS A 148 -8.19 -13.79 3.49
N TRP A 149 -6.88 -13.86 3.76
CA TRP A 149 -6.22 -15.07 4.28
C TRP A 149 -6.83 -15.60 5.60
N PHE A 150 -7.46 -14.73 6.40
CA PHE A 150 -8.08 -15.06 7.69
C PHE A 150 -9.55 -15.48 7.61
N PHE A 151 -10.21 -15.37 6.44
CA PHE A 151 -11.55 -15.92 6.27
C PHE A 151 -11.47 -17.36 5.75
N PRO A 152 -12.35 -18.27 6.21
CA PRO A 152 -12.36 -19.65 5.74
C PRO A 152 -12.82 -19.76 4.27
N ASP A 153 -13.71 -18.87 3.85
CA ASP A 153 -14.29 -18.90 2.50
C ASP A 153 -13.44 -18.09 1.51
N ASP A 154 -13.38 -18.55 0.26
CA ASP A 154 -12.74 -17.84 -0.86
C ASP A 154 -13.63 -16.73 -1.43
N VAL A 155 -14.31 -15.98 -0.56
CA VAL A 155 -15.14 -14.84 -0.94
C VAL A 155 -14.37 -13.55 -0.70
N GLY A 156 -13.81 -13.01 -1.78
CA GLY A 156 -13.11 -11.73 -1.78
C GLY A 156 -14.02 -10.52 -1.85
N PRO A 157 -13.45 -9.33 -1.59
CA PRO A 157 -14.13 -8.08 -1.84
C PRO A 157 -14.54 -8.00 -3.31
N ARG A 158 -15.75 -7.49 -3.54
CA ARG A 158 -16.14 -7.04 -4.87
C ARG A 158 -15.54 -5.65 -5.07
N TRP A 159 -14.43 -5.60 -5.79
CA TRP A 159 -13.77 -4.35 -6.13
C TRP A 159 -14.71 -3.49 -6.98
N ASN A 160 -14.89 -2.23 -6.59
CA ASN A 160 -15.61 -1.27 -7.41
C ASN A 160 -14.77 -0.89 -8.65
N GLY A 161 -15.43 -0.42 -9.72
CA GLY A 161 -14.75 0.01 -10.94
C GLY A 161 -13.71 1.11 -10.68
N GLU A 162 -14.02 2.01 -9.75
CA GLU A 162 -13.13 3.11 -9.34
C GLU A 162 -11.79 2.63 -8.81
N SER A 163 -11.75 1.58 -7.99
CA SER A 163 -10.49 1.02 -7.49
C SER A 163 -9.60 0.52 -8.62
N PHE A 164 -10.19 -0.16 -9.61
CA PHE A 164 -9.43 -0.60 -10.79
C PHE A 164 -8.94 0.58 -11.62
N ILE A 165 -9.78 1.59 -11.84
CA ILE A 165 -9.41 2.82 -12.55
C ILE A 165 -8.23 3.51 -11.85
N ALA A 166 -8.30 3.68 -10.53
CA ALA A 166 -7.23 4.30 -9.75
C ALA A 166 -5.88 3.57 -9.94
N TRP A 167 -5.88 2.23 -9.91
CA TRP A 167 -4.67 1.44 -10.17
C TRP A 167 -4.17 1.55 -11.62
N MET A 168 -5.07 1.55 -12.61
CA MET A 168 -4.70 1.73 -14.02
C MET A 168 -4.11 3.11 -14.27
N GLU A 169 -4.67 4.16 -13.68
CA GLU A 169 -4.16 5.52 -13.77
C GLU A 169 -2.82 5.67 -13.06
N PHE A 170 -2.68 5.08 -11.87
CA PHE A 170 -1.39 5.00 -11.19
C PHE A 170 -0.33 4.31 -12.08
N ALA A 171 -0.67 3.19 -12.72
CA ALA A 171 0.28 2.42 -13.51
C ALA A 171 0.84 3.17 -14.74
N LYS A 172 0.15 4.21 -15.21
CA LYS A 172 0.61 5.10 -16.29
C LYS A 172 1.65 6.14 -15.84
N THR A 173 1.84 6.31 -14.53
CA THR A 173 2.78 7.30 -13.97
C THR A 173 4.23 6.80 -14.01
N PRO A 174 5.23 7.71 -14.09
CA PRO A 174 6.64 7.33 -13.98
C PRO A 174 6.98 6.59 -12.67
N GLU A 175 6.30 6.95 -11.58
CA GLU A 175 6.50 6.38 -10.24
C GLU A 175 6.12 4.90 -10.18
N ALA A 176 5.17 4.45 -11.00
CA ALA A 176 4.79 3.03 -11.08
C ALA A 176 5.95 2.10 -11.46
N LYS A 177 7.01 2.62 -12.13
CA LYS A 177 8.23 1.84 -12.42
C LYS A 177 8.93 1.35 -11.14
N LYS A 178 8.75 2.05 -10.01
CA LYS A 178 9.31 1.68 -8.70
C LYS A 178 8.50 0.61 -7.96
N VAL A 179 7.28 0.31 -8.42
CA VAL A 179 6.32 -0.54 -7.69
C VAL A 179 6.11 -1.85 -8.42
N GLN A 180 6.21 -2.97 -7.69
CA GLN A 180 5.94 -4.30 -8.21
C GLN A 180 4.94 -5.03 -7.31
N SER A 181 4.03 -5.79 -7.91
CA SER A 181 3.20 -6.75 -7.17
C SER A 181 3.60 -8.19 -7.46
N LEU A 182 3.53 -9.05 -6.45
CA LEU A 182 3.87 -10.47 -6.55
C LEU A 182 2.73 -11.32 -7.12
N SER A 183 1.47 -10.86 -7.01
CA SER A 183 0.29 -11.64 -7.37
C SER A 183 -0.90 -10.80 -7.88
N GLY A 184 -1.89 -11.51 -8.43
CA GLY A 184 -3.21 -10.99 -8.80
C GLY A 184 -3.24 -10.01 -9.98
N TYR A 185 -4.38 -9.33 -10.11
CA TYR A 185 -4.61 -8.29 -11.11
C TYR A 185 -3.70 -7.08 -10.91
N THR A 186 -3.37 -6.72 -9.67
CA THR A 186 -2.39 -5.64 -9.39
C THR A 186 -1.06 -5.90 -10.10
N LYS A 187 -0.59 -7.15 -10.11
CA LYS A 187 0.62 -7.52 -10.85
C LYS A 187 0.46 -7.33 -12.36
N GLN A 188 -0.69 -7.73 -12.92
CA GLN A 188 -0.96 -7.59 -14.35
C GLN A 188 -0.95 -6.12 -14.77
N ILE A 189 -1.72 -5.27 -14.06
CA ILE A 189 -1.80 -3.82 -14.28
C ILE A 189 -0.41 -3.16 -14.28
N LEU A 190 0.40 -3.46 -13.27
CA LEU A 190 1.75 -2.89 -13.15
C LEU A 190 2.75 -3.45 -14.18
N SER A 191 2.57 -4.69 -14.62
CA SER A 191 3.46 -5.32 -15.62
C SER A 191 3.16 -4.84 -17.04
N GLU A 192 1.90 -4.74 -17.41
CA GLU A 192 1.47 -4.28 -18.74
C GLU A 192 1.88 -2.84 -19.01
N SER A 193 1.76 -1.99 -17.99
CA SER A 193 2.12 -0.57 -18.11
C SER A 193 3.62 -0.36 -18.34
N ARG A 194 4.49 -1.18 -17.71
CA ARG A 194 5.94 -1.14 -17.96
C ARG A 194 6.27 -1.44 -19.42
N ASN A 195 5.65 -2.49 -19.98
CA ASN A 195 5.86 -2.87 -21.38
C ASN A 195 5.40 -1.78 -22.37
N LEU A 196 4.38 -1.01 -22.02
CA LEU A 196 3.90 0.12 -22.84
C LEU A 196 4.87 1.30 -22.79
N ILE A 197 5.36 1.65 -21.60
CA ILE A 197 6.29 2.78 -21.44
C ILE A 197 7.64 2.49 -22.11
N GLU A 198 8.17 1.28 -21.95
CA GLU A 198 9.43 0.87 -22.60
C GLU A 198 9.36 0.95 -24.13
N LYS A 199 8.21 0.58 -24.72
CA LYS A 199 8.00 0.71 -26.17
C LYS A 199 7.95 2.16 -26.65
N VAL A 200 7.41 3.08 -25.84
CA VAL A 200 7.38 4.51 -26.17
C VAL A 200 8.78 5.14 -26.05
N GLU A 201 9.58 4.69 -25.08
CA GLU A 201 10.95 5.19 -24.87
C GLU A 201 11.95 4.67 -25.92
N ILE A 202 11.78 3.45 -26.44
CA ILE A 202 12.60 2.87 -27.52
C ILE A 202 12.22 3.41 -28.91
N GLY A 203 11.01 3.95 -29.06
CA GLY A 203 10.49 4.51 -30.31
C GLY A 203 10.81 5.99 -30.56
N ARG A 204 11.72 6.58 -29.77
CA ARG A 204 12.24 7.96 -29.92
C ARG A 204 13.73 7.92 -30.22
#